data_AF-A0A1T4XID6-F1
#
_entry.id   AF-A0A1T4XID6-F1
#
_cell.length_a   1.000
_cell.length_b   1.000
_cell.length_c   1.000
_cell.angle_alpha   90.00
_cell.angle_beta   90.00
_cell.angle_gamma   90.00
#
_symmetry.space_group_name_H-M   'P 1'
#
loop_
_entity.id
_entity.type
_entity.pdbx_description
1 polymer ?
#
loop_
_entity_poly.entity_id
_entity_poly.type
_entity_poly.pdbx_seq_one_letter_code
_entity_poly.pdbx_strand_id
1 'polypeptide(L)'
;MSSRTYPDAKPRLYADEKFKMIKNRLEDAVIGSATEAFGSIAYPGVPPEAFHGFTAFTMRVDEDTADAGNSFHEIGLYQVEAGPSNKPAPNPDPEADNNNWVVLANGDLVRSMLGRPATMETGAWKHELKDQIAVGIANLRLHRDKMNAALLSKLKSSGYDQATAKTLLAAVQPATLDSNWSVLWSFTAFSRGEGQFSKTLLPYVETLAQTPESERWLQWRALVLADVRAKKSNIATVRGKKGAAYALLRSEQKLQSGYELARRLGHDVSWFHSVYSESQKDVDDEDLLTRTGYPPSN
;
A
#
# COMPACT_ATOMS: atom_id res chain seq x y z
N MET A 1 -4.62 9.31 12.51
CA MET A 1 -4.03 9.60 11.17
C MET A 1 -4.19 11.08 10.83
N SER A 2 -3.10 11.82 10.57
CA SER A 2 -3.20 13.24 10.19
C SER A 2 -3.98 13.37 8.87
N SER A 3 -5.05 14.16 8.86
CA SER A 3 -5.73 14.58 7.64
C SER A 3 -4.83 15.54 6.86
N ARG A 4 -3.90 14.99 6.06
CA ARG A 4 -3.03 15.80 5.21
C ARG A 4 -3.87 16.64 4.26
N THR A 5 -3.36 17.82 3.97
CA THR A 5 -3.95 18.80 3.06
C THR A 5 -2.96 19.08 1.93
N TYR A 6 -3.45 19.64 0.83
CA TYR A 6 -2.62 20.26 -0.17
C TYR A 6 -1.96 21.53 0.41
N PRO A 7 -0.67 21.80 0.16
CA PRO A 7 0.26 21.05 -0.70
C PRO A 7 1.06 19.93 0.00
N ASP A 8 1.01 19.80 1.32
CA ASP A 8 1.84 18.87 2.13
C ASP A 8 1.57 17.38 1.87
N ALA A 9 0.54 17.08 1.09
CA ALA A 9 0.22 15.75 0.60
C ALA A 9 1.02 15.33 -0.67
N LYS A 10 1.85 16.21 -1.25
CA LYS A 10 2.72 15.84 -2.38
C LYS A 10 3.67 14.70 -1.97
N PRO A 11 3.80 13.62 -2.77
CA PRO A 11 4.70 12.51 -2.46
C PRO A 11 6.12 12.90 -2.09
N ARG A 12 6.72 13.89 -2.79
CA ARG A 12 8.07 14.38 -2.48
C ARG A 12 8.18 15.04 -1.11
N LEU A 13 7.28 15.99 -0.81
CA LEU A 13 7.24 16.68 0.49
C LEU A 13 6.96 15.69 1.64
N TYR A 14 6.10 14.71 1.38
CA TYR A 14 5.85 13.62 2.32
C TYR A 14 7.11 12.80 2.60
N ALA A 15 7.82 12.39 1.55
CA ALA A 15 9.07 11.63 1.69
C ALA A 15 10.14 12.42 2.45
N ASP A 16 10.29 13.72 2.16
CA ASP A 16 11.21 14.62 2.87
C ASP A 16 10.93 14.66 4.38
N GLU A 17 9.66 14.89 4.74
CA GLU A 17 9.23 14.95 6.14
C GLU A 17 9.50 13.63 6.87
N LYS A 18 9.26 12.49 6.20
CA LYS A 18 9.36 11.17 6.82
C LYS A 18 10.77 10.57 6.81
N PHE A 19 11.69 11.13 6.04
CA PHE A 19 13.02 10.57 5.81
C PHE A 19 13.74 10.17 7.10
N LYS A 20 13.88 11.08 8.08
CA LYS A 20 14.61 10.81 9.33
C LYS A 20 14.04 9.62 10.09
N MET A 21 12.71 9.54 10.18
CA MET A 21 12.03 8.47 10.90
C MET A 21 12.23 7.12 10.21
N ILE A 22 12.13 7.09 8.89
CA ILE A 22 12.27 5.85 8.11
C ILE A 22 13.73 5.38 8.12
N LYS A 23 14.69 6.30 7.99
CA LYS A 23 16.12 6.01 8.13
C LYS A 23 16.43 5.34 9.47
N ASN A 24 15.90 5.88 10.57
CA ASN A 24 16.09 5.28 11.89
C ASN A 24 15.53 3.85 11.98
N ARG A 25 14.47 3.50 11.24
CA ARG A 25 13.92 2.14 11.20
C ARG A 25 14.77 1.17 10.38
N LEU A 26 15.35 1.66 9.29
CA LEU A 26 16.29 0.87 8.49
C LEU A 26 17.58 0.59 9.29
N GLU A 27 18.07 1.57 10.05
CA GLU A 27 19.28 1.44 10.86
C GLU A 27 19.08 0.70 12.18
N ASP A 28 17.82 0.53 12.62
CA ASP A 28 17.52 -0.29 13.79
C ASP A 28 17.84 -1.76 13.50
N ALA A 29 18.65 -2.37 14.37
CA ALA A 29 19.18 -3.71 14.15
C ALA A 29 18.11 -4.79 14.04
N VAL A 30 16.95 -4.63 14.71
CA VAL A 30 15.85 -5.59 14.64
C VAL A 30 14.94 -5.28 13.46
N ILE A 31 14.53 -4.02 13.31
CA ILE A 31 13.56 -3.62 12.28
C ILE A 31 14.18 -3.73 10.89
N GLY A 32 15.37 -3.16 10.66
CA GLY A 32 16.06 -3.20 9.37
C GLY A 32 16.33 -4.63 8.91
N SER A 33 16.98 -5.43 9.75
CA SER A 33 17.33 -6.82 9.40
C SER A 33 16.10 -7.70 9.16
N ALA A 34 15.04 -7.54 9.96
CA ALA A 34 13.80 -8.28 9.75
C ALA A 34 13.08 -7.85 8.47
N THR A 35 13.00 -6.54 8.18
CA THR A 35 12.37 -6.05 6.95
C THR A 35 13.11 -6.55 5.71
N GLU A 36 14.45 -6.56 5.72
CA GLU A 36 15.25 -7.12 4.64
C GLU A 36 15.03 -8.62 4.46
N ALA A 37 15.23 -9.41 5.53
CA ALA A 37 15.08 -10.86 5.48
C ALA A 37 13.67 -11.27 5.04
N PHE A 38 12.63 -10.70 5.65
CA PHE A 38 11.24 -11.07 5.41
C PHE A 38 10.73 -10.51 4.08
N GLY A 39 11.18 -9.31 3.70
CA GLY A 39 10.95 -8.73 2.38
C GLY A 39 11.47 -9.64 1.27
N SER A 40 12.69 -10.17 1.41
CA SER A 40 13.28 -11.08 0.41
C SER A 40 12.53 -12.41 0.25
N ILE A 41 11.89 -12.91 1.31
CA ILE A 41 11.08 -14.14 1.28
C ILE A 41 9.73 -13.87 0.62
N ALA A 42 9.04 -12.81 1.05
CA ALA A 42 7.69 -12.53 0.56
C ALA A 42 7.71 -11.90 -0.84
N TYR A 43 8.61 -10.95 -1.08
CA TYR A 43 8.72 -10.15 -2.30
C TYR A 43 10.17 -10.23 -2.83
N PRO A 44 10.62 -11.41 -3.32
CA PRO A 44 11.99 -11.57 -3.79
C PRO A 44 12.31 -10.55 -4.88
N GLY A 45 13.45 -9.86 -4.79
CA GLY A 45 13.86 -8.83 -5.75
C GLY A 45 13.34 -7.41 -5.47
N VAL A 46 12.47 -7.22 -4.47
CA VAL A 46 12.05 -5.88 -4.02
C VAL A 46 13.03 -5.34 -2.98
N PRO A 47 13.56 -4.12 -3.15
CA PRO A 47 14.47 -3.51 -2.18
C PRO A 47 13.77 -3.25 -0.83
N PRO A 48 14.43 -3.49 0.32
CA PRO A 48 13.84 -3.32 1.65
C PRO A 48 13.33 -1.89 1.90
N GLU A 49 13.93 -0.89 1.27
CA GLU A 49 13.54 0.51 1.37
C GLU A 49 12.09 0.75 0.91
N ALA A 50 11.57 -0.05 -0.03
CA ALA A 50 10.17 0.03 -0.42
C ALA A 50 9.23 -0.28 0.75
N PHE A 51 9.58 -1.27 1.58
CA PHE A 51 8.82 -1.64 2.78
C PHE A 51 9.03 -0.68 3.93
N HIS A 52 10.24 -0.14 4.12
CA HIS A 52 10.44 0.95 5.07
C HIS A 52 9.64 2.20 4.66
N GLY A 53 9.60 2.53 3.37
CA GLY A 53 8.74 3.56 2.79
C GLY A 53 7.26 3.31 3.02
N PHE A 54 6.81 2.05 3.00
CA PHE A 54 5.45 1.70 3.41
C PHE A 54 5.14 2.18 4.84
N THR A 55 6.04 1.93 5.80
CA THR A 55 5.81 2.30 7.21
C THR A 55 5.75 3.81 7.48
N ALA A 56 6.05 4.66 6.50
CA ALA A 56 6.14 6.13 6.62
C ALA A 56 4.90 6.82 7.24
N PHE A 57 3.76 6.14 7.26
CA PHE A 57 2.52 6.66 7.82
C PHE A 57 2.33 6.41 9.31
N THR A 58 3.03 5.42 9.84
CA THR A 58 3.03 5.08 11.26
C THR A 58 4.06 5.96 11.96
N MET A 59 3.76 6.47 13.14
CA MET A 59 4.68 7.30 13.93
C MET A 59 5.47 6.47 14.94
N ARG A 60 4.89 5.40 15.49
CA ARG A 60 5.50 4.57 16.54
C ARG A 60 5.33 3.07 16.29
N VAL A 61 6.27 2.26 16.79
CA VAL A 61 6.22 0.79 16.68
C VAL A 61 5.08 0.17 17.48
N ASP A 62 4.59 0.87 18.50
CA ASP A 62 3.51 0.45 19.40
C ASP A 62 2.19 1.17 19.11
N GLU A 63 2.06 1.80 17.94
CA GLU A 63 0.84 2.52 17.53
C GLU A 63 -0.32 1.54 17.35
N ASP A 64 -1.46 1.88 17.97
CA ASP A 64 -2.75 1.21 17.81
C ASP A 64 -3.78 2.27 17.46
N THR A 65 -4.45 2.12 16.32
CA THR A 65 -5.43 3.13 15.90
C THR A 65 -6.69 3.20 16.77
N ALA A 66 -6.99 2.14 17.53
CA ALA A 66 -8.09 2.17 18.50
C ALA A 66 -7.86 3.22 19.61
N ASP A 67 -6.60 3.52 19.95
CA ASP A 67 -6.25 4.58 20.92
C ASP A 67 -6.68 5.98 20.43
N ALA A 68 -6.86 6.14 19.11
CA ALA A 68 -7.36 7.36 18.47
C ALA A 68 -8.88 7.34 18.22
N GLY A 69 -9.61 6.35 18.76
CA GLY A 69 -11.06 6.22 18.64
C GLY A 69 -11.55 5.54 17.35
N ASN A 70 -10.68 4.83 16.61
CA ASN A 70 -11.12 4.01 15.49
C ASN A 70 -11.96 2.81 15.97
N SER A 71 -12.85 2.31 15.11
CA SER A 71 -13.74 1.19 15.45
C SER A 71 -13.04 -0.18 15.53
N PHE A 72 -11.79 -0.28 15.07
CA PHE A 72 -10.97 -1.49 15.10
C PHE A 72 -9.49 -1.16 15.32
N HIS A 73 -8.73 -2.17 15.72
CA HIS A 73 -7.30 -2.11 15.93
C HIS A 73 -6.56 -2.23 14.59
N GLU A 74 -5.74 -1.25 14.25
CA GLU A 74 -4.67 -1.36 13.26
C GLU A 74 -3.36 -1.18 14.04
N ILE A 75 -2.57 -2.25 14.15
CA ILE A 75 -1.46 -2.31 15.10
C ILE A 75 -0.09 -2.30 14.41
N GLY A 76 0.84 -1.58 15.03
CA GLY A 76 2.26 -1.63 14.70
C GLY A 76 2.69 -0.84 13.48
N LEU A 77 3.96 -1.01 13.09
CA LEU A 77 4.59 -0.31 11.95
C LEU A 77 3.80 -0.44 10.64
N TYR A 78 3.20 -1.61 10.41
CA TYR A 78 2.44 -1.93 9.21
C TYR A 78 0.92 -1.72 9.36
N GLN A 79 0.44 -1.32 10.55
CA GLN A 79 -0.99 -1.10 10.85
C GLN A 79 -1.85 -2.30 10.44
N VAL A 80 -1.47 -3.50 10.87
CA VAL A 80 -2.22 -4.73 10.56
C VAL A 80 -3.53 -4.73 11.33
N GLU A 81 -4.62 -5.10 10.66
CA GLU A 81 -5.94 -5.19 11.29
C GLU A 81 -5.98 -6.34 12.30
N ALA A 82 -6.33 -6.04 13.54
CA ALA A 82 -6.20 -6.92 14.71
C ALA A 82 -7.52 -7.11 15.50
N GLY A 83 -8.65 -6.82 14.85
CA GLY A 83 -10.00 -7.04 15.36
C GLY A 83 -10.70 -5.77 15.87
N PRO A 84 -11.97 -5.87 16.29
CA PRO A 84 -12.77 -4.74 16.78
C PRO A 84 -12.15 -4.05 18.01
N SER A 85 -12.27 -2.73 18.09
CA SER A 85 -11.65 -1.87 19.14
C SER A 85 -12.09 -2.18 20.58
N ASN A 86 -13.21 -2.90 20.74
CA ASN A 86 -13.74 -3.35 22.02
C ASN A 86 -13.33 -4.78 22.38
N LYS A 87 -12.35 -5.36 21.67
CA LYS A 87 -11.80 -6.70 21.87
C LYS A 87 -10.28 -6.61 22.10
N PRO A 88 -9.60 -7.68 22.54
CA PRO A 88 -8.15 -7.68 22.63
C PRO A 88 -7.49 -7.54 21.26
N ALA A 89 -6.25 -7.01 21.21
CA ALA A 89 -5.43 -6.92 20.01
C ALA A 89 -4.08 -7.65 20.22
N PRO A 90 -3.79 -8.73 19.48
CA PRO A 90 -4.63 -9.33 18.44
C PRO A 90 -5.87 -10.03 19.01
N ASN A 91 -6.99 -9.97 18.29
CA ASN A 91 -8.19 -10.70 18.67
C ASN A 91 -8.03 -12.19 18.28
N PRO A 92 -8.21 -13.16 19.20
CA PRO A 92 -8.04 -14.57 18.90
C PRO A 92 -9.17 -15.18 18.05
N ASP A 93 -10.29 -14.48 17.83
CA ASP A 93 -11.42 -14.96 17.03
C ASP A 93 -11.16 -14.78 15.52
N PRO A 94 -10.95 -15.86 14.73
CA PRO A 94 -10.68 -15.77 13.31
C PRO A 94 -11.86 -15.23 12.48
N GLU A 95 -13.07 -15.28 13.00
CA GLU A 95 -14.27 -14.79 12.31
C GLU A 95 -14.60 -13.33 12.65
N ALA A 96 -13.80 -12.69 13.52
CA ALA A 96 -14.02 -11.30 13.87
C ALA A 96 -13.71 -10.35 12.69
N ASP A 97 -14.56 -9.34 12.52
CA ASP A 97 -14.37 -8.29 11.51
C ASP A 97 -13.02 -7.58 11.69
N ASN A 98 -12.37 -7.24 10.56
CA ASN A 98 -11.10 -6.52 10.52
C ASN A 98 -9.99 -7.19 11.37
N ASN A 99 -9.83 -8.51 11.24
CA ASN A 99 -8.89 -9.28 12.05
C ASN A 99 -7.89 -10.09 11.18
N ASN A 100 -7.13 -9.40 10.33
CA ASN A 100 -6.14 -10.06 9.47
C ASN A 100 -4.99 -10.67 10.27
N TRP A 101 -4.64 -10.14 11.45
CA TRP A 101 -3.53 -10.68 12.26
C TRP A 101 -3.72 -12.16 12.59
N VAL A 102 -4.87 -12.56 13.13
CA VAL A 102 -5.12 -13.97 13.50
C VAL A 102 -5.12 -14.90 12.29
N VAL A 103 -5.63 -14.42 11.15
CA VAL A 103 -5.64 -15.17 9.89
C VAL A 103 -4.20 -15.45 9.41
N LEU A 104 -3.31 -14.48 9.62
CA LEU A 104 -1.93 -14.53 9.12
C LEU A 104 -0.95 -15.16 10.11
N ALA A 105 -1.19 -15.05 11.42
CA ALA A 105 -0.20 -15.37 12.45
C ALA A 105 0.36 -16.79 12.35
N ASN A 106 -0.45 -17.76 11.94
CA ASN A 106 -0.03 -19.14 11.73
C ASN A 106 0.08 -19.54 10.24
N GLY A 107 -0.03 -18.58 9.32
CA GLY A 107 0.05 -18.85 7.88
C GLY A 107 1.46 -19.23 7.43
N ASP A 108 1.53 -20.01 6.34
CA ASP A 108 2.78 -20.57 5.82
C ASP A 108 3.84 -19.48 5.53
N LEU A 109 3.42 -18.35 4.97
CA LEU A 109 4.34 -17.24 4.68
C LEU A 109 4.94 -16.66 5.97
N VAL A 110 4.13 -16.41 7.01
CA VAL A 110 4.62 -15.92 8.32
C VAL A 110 5.57 -16.93 8.96
N ARG A 111 5.21 -18.22 8.92
CA ARG A 111 6.08 -19.31 9.40
C ARG A 111 7.38 -19.42 8.64
N SER A 112 7.37 -19.20 7.32
CA SER A 112 8.59 -19.22 6.51
C SER A 112 9.55 -18.08 6.86
N MET A 113 9.02 -16.95 7.33
CA MET A 113 9.80 -15.79 7.76
C MET A 113 10.32 -15.95 9.20
N LEU A 114 9.46 -16.40 10.12
CA LEU A 114 9.79 -16.48 11.55
C LEU A 114 10.36 -17.82 12.01
N GLY A 115 10.17 -18.90 11.25
CA GLY A 115 10.40 -20.28 11.69
C GLY A 115 9.37 -20.80 12.71
N ARG A 116 8.41 -19.96 13.10
CA ARG A 116 7.33 -20.24 14.06
C ARG A 116 6.09 -19.39 13.72
N PRO A 117 4.91 -19.66 14.32
CA PRO A 117 3.81 -18.72 14.27
C PRO A 117 4.19 -17.38 14.93
N ALA A 118 3.54 -16.30 14.48
CA ALA A 118 3.58 -15.02 15.18
C ALA A 118 2.79 -15.10 16.50
N THR A 119 3.13 -14.21 17.45
CA THR A 119 2.46 -14.12 18.73
C THR A 119 0.98 -13.75 18.58
N MET A 120 0.16 -14.40 19.38
CA MET A 120 -1.26 -14.10 19.57
C MET A 120 -1.53 -13.55 20.98
N GLU A 121 -0.48 -13.38 21.79
CA GLU A 121 -0.60 -12.77 23.11
C GLU A 121 -0.96 -11.29 22.95
N THR A 122 -2.01 -10.86 23.64
CA THR A 122 -2.51 -9.49 23.59
C THR A 122 -1.42 -8.50 23.97
N GLY A 123 -1.15 -7.52 23.12
CA GLY A 123 -0.14 -6.49 23.35
C GLY A 123 1.32 -6.92 23.15
N ALA A 124 1.63 -8.22 23.04
CA ALA A 124 3.01 -8.69 22.85
C ALA A 124 3.65 -8.17 21.56
N TRP A 125 2.84 -7.88 20.54
CA TRP A 125 3.26 -7.27 19.27
C TRP A 125 3.99 -5.93 19.42
N LYS A 126 3.84 -5.23 20.55
CA LYS A 126 4.55 -3.97 20.85
C LYS A 126 6.05 -4.17 21.08
N HIS A 127 6.44 -5.40 21.43
CA HIS A 127 7.82 -5.77 21.76
C HIS A 127 8.36 -6.89 20.85
N GLU A 128 7.48 -7.73 20.31
CA GLU A 128 7.80 -8.75 19.29
C GLU A 128 7.86 -8.13 17.88
N LEU A 129 8.87 -7.27 17.64
CA LEU A 129 8.97 -6.50 16.40
C LEU A 129 9.10 -7.38 15.15
N LYS A 130 9.77 -8.54 15.24
CA LYS A 130 9.87 -9.48 14.13
C LYS A 130 8.49 -10.00 13.71
N ASP A 131 7.65 -10.34 14.68
CA ASP A 131 6.29 -10.81 14.44
C ASP A 131 5.46 -9.74 13.75
N GLN A 132 5.55 -8.50 14.22
CA GLN A 132 4.89 -7.35 13.61
C GLN A 132 5.31 -7.14 12.14
N ILE A 133 6.60 -7.25 11.83
CA ILE A 133 7.11 -7.05 10.47
C ILE A 133 6.72 -8.23 9.57
N ALA A 134 6.85 -9.47 10.05
CA ALA A 134 6.46 -10.67 9.31
C ALA A 134 4.97 -10.66 8.96
N VAL A 135 4.09 -10.42 9.95
CA VAL A 135 2.65 -10.34 9.72
C VAL A 135 2.32 -9.13 8.83
N GLY A 136 2.98 -7.99 9.03
CA GLY A 136 2.82 -6.79 8.20
C GLY A 136 3.10 -7.02 6.71
N ILE A 137 4.24 -7.64 6.39
CA ILE A 137 4.62 -7.96 5.01
C ILE A 137 3.69 -9.03 4.42
N ALA A 138 3.30 -10.04 5.21
CA ALA A 138 2.33 -11.04 4.77
C ALA A 138 0.96 -10.42 4.50
N ASN A 139 0.54 -9.42 5.30
CA ASN A 139 -0.75 -8.74 5.13
C ASN A 139 -0.81 -7.97 3.81
N LEU A 140 0.29 -7.37 3.38
CA LEU A 140 0.37 -6.77 2.04
C LEU A 140 0.06 -7.79 0.94
N ARG A 141 0.51 -9.03 1.12
CA ARG A 141 0.25 -10.12 0.16
C ARG A 141 -1.20 -10.57 0.17
N LEU A 142 -1.78 -10.66 1.37
CA LEU A 142 -3.21 -10.89 1.53
C LEU A 142 -4.06 -9.82 0.82
N HIS A 143 -3.75 -8.53 1.00
CA HIS A 143 -4.48 -7.44 0.34
C HIS A 143 -4.35 -7.46 -1.18
N ARG A 144 -3.17 -7.82 -1.72
CA ARG A 144 -3.00 -8.04 -3.16
C ARG A 144 -3.98 -9.08 -3.69
N ASP A 145 -4.06 -10.22 -3.01
CA ASP A 145 -4.87 -11.35 -3.46
C ASP A 145 -6.37 -11.07 -3.27
N LYS A 146 -6.76 -10.45 -2.14
CA LYS A 146 -8.13 -9.96 -1.92
C LYS A 146 -8.54 -8.93 -2.98
N MET A 147 -7.61 -8.07 -3.43
CA MET A 147 -7.88 -7.09 -4.49
C MET A 147 -8.16 -7.76 -5.84
N ASN A 148 -7.48 -8.86 -6.17
CA ASN A 148 -7.78 -9.63 -7.39
C ASN A 148 -9.21 -10.19 -7.35
N ALA A 149 -9.63 -10.75 -6.20
CA ALA A 149 -10.99 -11.23 -6.01
C ALA A 149 -12.03 -10.09 -6.09
N ALA A 150 -11.74 -8.93 -5.47
CA ALA A 150 -12.60 -7.75 -5.51
C ALA A 150 -12.76 -7.21 -6.94
N LEU A 151 -11.68 -7.13 -7.71
CA LEU A 151 -11.72 -6.68 -9.10
C LEU A 151 -12.50 -7.67 -9.98
N LEU A 152 -12.32 -8.98 -9.80
CA LEU A 152 -13.11 -9.98 -10.52
C LEU A 152 -14.61 -9.81 -10.28
N SER A 153 -14.99 -9.67 -9.01
CA SER A 153 -16.38 -9.42 -8.61
C SER A 153 -16.89 -8.12 -9.25
N LYS A 154 -16.06 -7.07 -9.25
CA LYS A 154 -16.43 -5.78 -9.81
C LYS A 154 -16.64 -5.83 -11.32
N LEU A 155 -15.73 -6.45 -12.07
CA LEU A 155 -15.86 -6.67 -13.51
C LEU A 155 -17.18 -7.38 -13.85
N LYS A 156 -17.49 -8.49 -13.16
CA LYS A 156 -18.76 -9.21 -13.35
C LYS A 156 -19.97 -8.33 -13.07
N SER A 157 -19.95 -7.58 -11.96
CA SER A 157 -21.04 -6.65 -11.60
C SER A 157 -21.22 -5.49 -12.59
N SER A 158 -20.21 -5.23 -13.43
CA SER A 158 -20.19 -4.15 -14.43
C SER A 158 -20.57 -4.62 -15.83
N GLY A 159 -21.05 -5.86 -15.99
CA GLY A 159 -21.63 -6.36 -17.24
C GLY A 159 -20.69 -7.21 -18.08
N TYR A 160 -19.44 -7.42 -17.66
CA TYR A 160 -18.55 -8.38 -18.31
C TYR A 160 -18.99 -9.81 -17.98
N ASP A 161 -19.07 -10.67 -19.00
CA ASP A 161 -19.29 -12.10 -18.78
C ASP A 161 -18.11 -12.75 -18.02
N GLN A 162 -18.30 -13.97 -17.53
CA GLN A 162 -17.30 -14.65 -16.71
C GLN A 162 -15.96 -14.90 -17.42
N ALA A 163 -15.97 -15.20 -18.71
CA ALA A 163 -14.74 -15.49 -19.46
C ALA A 163 -13.97 -14.19 -19.74
N THR A 164 -14.67 -13.14 -20.16
CA THR A 164 -14.09 -11.82 -20.40
C THR A 164 -13.53 -11.22 -19.10
N ALA A 165 -14.27 -11.28 -18.00
CA ALA A 165 -13.83 -10.76 -16.70
C ALA A 165 -12.55 -11.48 -16.20
N LYS A 166 -12.45 -12.80 -16.36
CA LYS A 166 -11.24 -13.56 -16.01
C LYS A 166 -10.05 -13.17 -16.90
N THR A 167 -10.28 -12.99 -18.18
CA THR A 167 -9.24 -12.59 -19.15
C THR A 167 -8.69 -11.20 -18.82
N LEU A 168 -9.57 -10.23 -18.58
CA LEU A 168 -9.17 -8.88 -18.17
C LEU A 168 -8.43 -8.87 -16.83
N LEU A 169 -8.92 -9.61 -15.84
CA LEU A 169 -8.22 -9.74 -14.56
C LEU A 169 -6.81 -10.31 -14.75
N ALA A 170 -6.67 -11.40 -15.51
CA ALA A 170 -5.39 -12.05 -15.74
C ALA A 170 -4.38 -11.11 -16.42
N ALA A 171 -4.85 -10.23 -17.30
CA ALA A 171 -4.02 -9.24 -17.98
C ALA A 171 -3.60 -8.06 -17.10
N VAL A 172 -4.43 -7.65 -16.14
CA VAL A 172 -4.19 -6.46 -15.30
C VAL A 172 -3.54 -6.76 -13.96
N GLN A 173 -3.81 -7.92 -13.37
CA GLN A 173 -3.27 -8.28 -12.05
C GLN A 173 -1.74 -8.42 -12.12
N PRO A 174 -1.01 -8.19 -11.02
CA PRO A 174 0.44 -8.35 -11.03
C PRO A 174 0.86 -9.78 -11.32
N ALA A 175 1.66 -9.98 -12.38
CA ALA A 175 2.17 -11.28 -12.80
C ALA A 175 3.32 -11.75 -11.93
N THR A 176 4.18 -10.82 -11.50
CA THR A 176 5.33 -11.13 -10.63
C THR A 176 5.18 -10.46 -9.27
N LEU A 177 6.02 -10.91 -8.35
CA LEU A 177 6.05 -10.40 -6.98
C LEU A 177 6.97 -9.19 -6.84
N ASP A 178 7.92 -9.05 -7.75
CA ASP A 178 9.01 -8.08 -7.72
C ASP A 178 8.71 -6.81 -8.51
N SER A 179 7.59 -6.70 -9.21
CA SER A 179 7.29 -5.49 -9.98
C SER A 179 6.82 -4.33 -9.11
N ASN A 180 7.09 -3.10 -9.53
CA ASN A 180 6.51 -1.90 -8.91
C ASN A 180 4.98 -1.94 -8.94
N TRP A 181 4.39 -2.52 -10.01
CA TRP A 181 2.95 -2.72 -10.10
C TRP A 181 2.43 -3.62 -8.98
N SER A 182 3.09 -4.74 -8.69
CA SER A 182 2.73 -5.63 -7.58
C SER A 182 2.76 -4.91 -6.23
N VAL A 183 3.86 -4.19 -5.94
CA VAL A 183 4.01 -3.49 -4.66
C VAL A 183 2.99 -2.37 -4.50
N LEU A 184 2.79 -1.54 -5.52
CA LEU A 184 1.83 -0.45 -5.50
C LEU A 184 0.38 -0.95 -5.48
N TRP A 185 0.09 -2.09 -6.13
CA TRP A 185 -1.19 -2.77 -6.03
C TRP A 185 -1.49 -3.19 -4.59
N SER A 186 -0.54 -3.86 -3.91
CA SER A 186 -0.65 -4.21 -2.49
C SER A 186 -0.84 -2.97 -1.61
N PHE A 187 -0.03 -1.93 -1.81
CA PHE A 187 -0.08 -0.71 -1.00
C PHE A 187 -1.40 0.03 -1.15
N THR A 188 -1.94 0.06 -2.37
CA THR A 188 -3.22 0.72 -2.68
C THR A 188 -4.38 -0.09 -2.12
N ALA A 189 -4.37 -1.41 -2.28
CA ALA A 189 -5.36 -2.32 -1.71
C ALA A 189 -5.44 -2.15 -0.18
N PHE A 190 -4.30 -2.20 0.51
CA PHE A 190 -4.21 -1.93 1.95
C PHE A 190 -4.78 -0.55 2.31
N SER A 191 -4.31 0.53 1.66
CA SER A 191 -4.69 1.89 2.09
C SER A 191 -6.09 2.34 1.71
N ARG A 192 -6.70 1.72 0.70
CA ARG A 192 -8.03 2.13 0.21
C ARG A 192 -9.11 1.10 0.57
N GLY A 193 -8.73 -0.12 0.91
CA GLY A 193 -9.60 -1.28 0.85
C GLY A 193 -9.80 -1.74 -0.60
N GLU A 194 -9.88 -3.05 -0.79
CA GLU A 194 -9.95 -3.73 -2.08
C GLU A 194 -11.21 -3.35 -2.86
N GLY A 195 -12.34 -3.20 -2.15
CA GLY A 195 -13.60 -2.78 -2.75
C GLY A 195 -13.57 -1.34 -3.29
N GLN A 196 -12.83 -0.44 -2.65
CA GLN A 196 -12.70 0.93 -3.15
C GLN A 196 -11.62 1.01 -4.23
N PHE A 197 -10.51 0.29 -4.08
CA PHE A 197 -9.46 0.25 -5.11
C PHE A 197 -10.00 -0.31 -6.43
N SER A 198 -10.75 -1.42 -6.40
CA SER A 198 -11.39 -1.99 -7.59
C SER A 198 -12.32 -1.00 -8.30
N LYS A 199 -13.09 -0.20 -7.55
CA LYS A 199 -13.92 0.87 -8.12
C LYS A 199 -13.10 1.97 -8.80
N THR A 200 -11.96 2.35 -8.23
CA THR A 200 -11.08 3.39 -8.81
C THR A 200 -10.31 2.92 -10.04
N LEU A 201 -10.04 1.62 -10.14
CA LEU A 201 -9.29 1.03 -11.23
C LEU A 201 -10.19 0.64 -12.42
N LEU A 202 -11.43 0.21 -12.14
CA LEU A 202 -12.35 -0.33 -13.13
C LEU A 202 -12.47 0.51 -14.42
N PRO A 203 -12.62 1.85 -14.39
CA PRO A 203 -12.78 2.63 -15.63
C PRO A 203 -11.58 2.59 -16.57
N TYR A 204 -10.43 2.13 -16.08
CA TYR A 204 -9.16 2.13 -16.81
C TYR A 204 -8.70 0.71 -17.16
N VAL A 205 -9.41 -0.33 -16.71
CA VAL A 205 -8.94 -1.72 -16.72
C VAL A 205 -8.61 -2.25 -18.12
N GLU A 206 -9.40 -1.87 -19.13
CA GLU A 206 -9.19 -2.32 -20.51
C GLU A 206 -7.90 -1.74 -21.12
N THR A 207 -7.65 -0.45 -20.90
CA THR A 207 -6.39 0.18 -21.34
C THR A 207 -5.20 -0.41 -20.59
N LEU A 208 -5.33 -0.61 -19.28
CA LEU A 208 -4.26 -1.17 -18.45
C LEU A 208 -3.96 -2.63 -18.79
N ALA A 209 -4.95 -3.40 -19.24
CA ALA A 209 -4.78 -4.78 -19.70
C ALA A 209 -3.91 -4.87 -20.97
N GLN A 210 -3.85 -3.80 -21.77
CA GLN A 210 -2.98 -3.69 -22.95
C GLN A 210 -1.62 -3.06 -22.63
N THR A 211 -1.40 -2.63 -21.39
CA THR A 211 -0.16 -1.96 -20.98
C THR A 211 0.80 -2.97 -20.34
N PRO A 212 2.11 -2.98 -20.73
CA PRO A 212 3.12 -3.76 -20.04
C PRO A 212 3.12 -3.48 -18.52
N GLU A 213 3.34 -4.52 -17.72
CA GLU A 213 3.25 -4.41 -16.26
C GLU A 213 4.20 -3.34 -15.68
N SER A 214 5.40 -3.23 -16.26
CA SER A 214 6.41 -2.22 -15.89
C SER A 214 5.95 -0.77 -16.07
N GLU A 215 4.97 -0.51 -16.93
CA GLU A 215 4.48 0.82 -17.29
C GLU A 215 3.09 1.11 -16.71
N ARG A 216 2.42 0.07 -16.17
CA ARG A 216 0.99 0.11 -15.84
C ARG A 216 0.63 1.14 -14.79
N TRP A 217 1.50 1.38 -13.81
CA TRP A 217 1.28 2.44 -12.82
C TRP A 217 1.31 3.84 -13.45
N LEU A 218 2.32 4.12 -14.27
CA LEU A 218 2.46 5.39 -14.97
C LEU A 218 1.31 5.61 -15.95
N GLN A 219 0.87 4.56 -16.64
CA GLN A 219 -0.30 4.62 -17.52
C GLN A 219 -1.58 4.93 -16.74
N TRP A 220 -1.80 4.30 -15.58
CA TRP A 220 -2.98 4.60 -14.75
C TRP A 220 -2.95 6.05 -14.27
N ARG A 221 -1.79 6.54 -13.83
CA ARG A 221 -1.58 7.94 -13.46
C ARG A 221 -1.91 8.89 -14.62
N ALA A 222 -1.42 8.59 -15.83
CA ALA A 222 -1.67 9.40 -17.03
C ALA A 222 -3.17 9.45 -17.40
N LEU A 223 -3.89 8.32 -17.30
CA LEU A 223 -5.33 8.25 -17.56
C LEU A 223 -6.14 9.08 -16.55
N VAL A 224 -5.80 8.98 -15.26
CA VAL A 224 -6.45 9.79 -14.21
C VAL A 224 -6.17 11.29 -14.44
N LEU A 225 -4.92 11.65 -14.75
CA LEU A 225 -4.55 13.04 -15.08
C LEU A 225 -5.32 13.58 -16.29
N ALA A 226 -5.46 12.78 -17.34
CA ALA A 226 -6.23 13.18 -18.52
C ALA A 226 -7.70 13.48 -18.17
N ASP A 227 -8.33 12.64 -17.36
CA ASP A 227 -9.70 12.86 -16.88
C ASP A 227 -9.83 14.09 -15.97
N VAL A 228 -8.84 14.34 -15.10
CA VAL A 228 -8.79 15.53 -14.23
C VAL A 228 -8.64 16.81 -15.07
N ARG A 229 -7.72 16.84 -16.04
CA ARG A 229 -7.51 17.98 -16.94
C ARG A 229 -8.76 18.26 -17.78
N ALA A 230 -9.42 17.21 -18.25
CA ALA A 230 -10.70 17.30 -18.96
C ALA A 230 -11.89 17.62 -18.04
N LYS A 231 -11.69 17.73 -16.72
CA LYS A 231 -12.71 18.00 -15.71
C LYS A 231 -13.91 17.04 -15.80
N LYS A 232 -13.65 15.76 -16.11
CA LYS A 232 -14.72 14.76 -16.20
C LYS A 232 -15.36 14.56 -14.82
N SER A 233 -16.69 14.50 -14.77
CA SER A 233 -17.42 14.16 -13.54
C SER A 233 -17.38 12.64 -13.32
N ASN A 234 -16.25 12.12 -12.86
CA ASN A 234 -16.01 10.70 -12.68
C ASN A 234 -15.05 10.42 -11.50
N ILE A 235 -14.63 9.16 -11.33
CA ILE A 235 -13.81 8.74 -10.19
C ILE A 235 -12.44 9.44 -10.10
N ALA A 236 -11.94 10.01 -11.21
CA ALA A 236 -10.69 10.76 -11.24
C ALA A 236 -10.77 12.08 -10.46
N THR A 237 -11.92 12.76 -10.51
CA THR A 237 -12.14 14.09 -9.91
C THR A 237 -12.81 14.03 -8.53
N VAL A 238 -13.26 12.84 -8.09
CA VAL A 238 -13.74 12.64 -6.72
C VAL A 238 -12.61 12.91 -5.73
N ARG A 239 -12.84 13.78 -4.75
CA ARG A 239 -11.84 14.12 -3.73
C ARG A 239 -11.77 13.05 -2.62
N GLY A 240 -10.59 12.94 -2.01
CA GLY A 240 -10.36 12.18 -0.80
C GLY A 240 -10.43 10.67 -1.02
N LYS A 241 -10.68 9.93 0.05
CA LYS A 241 -10.63 8.46 0.09
C LYS A 241 -11.40 7.77 -1.07
N LYS A 242 -12.46 8.37 -1.59
CA LYS A 242 -13.24 7.74 -2.67
C LYS A 242 -12.65 7.88 -4.08
N GLY A 243 -11.70 8.80 -4.29
CA GLY A 243 -11.19 9.13 -5.63
C GLY A 243 -9.94 8.37 -6.07
N ALA A 244 -9.75 8.29 -7.39
CA ALA A 244 -8.56 7.68 -8.00
C ALA A 244 -7.29 8.52 -7.79
N ALA A 245 -7.39 9.86 -7.83
CA ALA A 245 -6.24 10.74 -7.56
C ALA A 245 -5.66 10.52 -6.15
N TYR A 246 -6.52 10.42 -5.14
CA TYR A 246 -6.09 10.09 -3.78
C TYR A 246 -5.46 8.69 -3.70
N ALA A 247 -6.03 7.70 -4.40
CA ALA A 247 -5.50 6.34 -4.41
C ALA A 247 -4.07 6.27 -4.94
N LEU A 248 -3.79 6.92 -6.07
CA LEU A 248 -2.45 7.04 -6.64
C LEU A 248 -1.49 7.73 -5.65
N LEU A 249 -1.84 8.94 -5.21
CA LEU A 249 -0.96 9.75 -4.35
C LEU A 249 -0.62 9.06 -3.03
N ARG A 250 -1.59 8.35 -2.43
CA ARG A 250 -1.37 7.71 -1.14
C ARG A 250 -0.36 6.57 -1.22
N SER A 251 -0.34 5.82 -2.32
CA SER A 251 0.63 4.75 -2.56
C SER A 251 1.96 5.33 -3.03
N GLU A 252 1.95 6.37 -3.85
CA GLU A 252 3.15 7.08 -4.28
C GLU A 252 3.89 7.76 -3.12
N GLN A 253 3.19 8.30 -2.11
CA GLN A 253 3.81 8.83 -0.89
C GLN A 253 4.72 7.78 -0.21
N LYS A 254 4.24 6.53 -0.12
CA LYS A 254 4.98 5.42 0.50
C LYS A 254 6.17 5.00 -0.34
N LEU A 255 5.94 4.77 -1.64
CA LEU A 255 7.00 4.32 -2.55
C LEU A 255 8.07 5.42 -2.74
N GLN A 256 7.68 6.69 -2.83
CA GLN A 256 8.59 7.84 -2.92
C GLN A 256 9.46 7.93 -1.66
N SER A 257 8.89 7.63 -0.49
CA SER A 257 9.64 7.60 0.76
C SER A 257 10.73 6.52 0.76
N GLY A 258 10.45 5.36 0.16
CA GLY A 258 11.45 4.29 -0.04
C GLY A 258 12.51 4.66 -1.07
N TYR A 259 12.10 5.24 -2.20
CA TYR A 259 13.04 5.74 -3.22
C TYR A 259 13.99 6.80 -2.66
N GLU A 260 13.47 7.81 -1.94
CA GLU A 260 14.30 8.86 -1.34
C GLU A 260 15.22 8.32 -0.24
N LEU A 261 14.80 7.26 0.47
CA LEU A 261 15.66 6.57 1.42
C LEU A 261 16.86 5.94 0.72
N ALA A 262 16.60 5.09 -0.29
CA ALA A 262 17.65 4.42 -1.07
C ALA A 262 18.60 5.45 -1.72
N ARG A 263 18.03 6.44 -2.41
CA ARG A 263 18.78 7.49 -3.13
C ARG A 263 19.73 8.27 -2.21
N ARG A 264 19.27 8.68 -1.02
CA ARG A 264 20.08 9.50 -0.09
C ARG A 264 21.13 8.71 0.65
N LEU A 265 20.93 7.40 0.81
CA LEU A 265 21.92 6.49 1.39
C LEU A 265 22.90 5.94 0.35
N GLY A 266 22.69 6.22 -0.94
CA GLY A 266 23.55 5.73 -2.02
C GLY A 266 23.33 4.25 -2.36
N HIS A 267 22.15 3.71 -2.04
CA HIS A 267 21.76 2.35 -2.41
C HIS A 267 21.26 2.31 -3.86
N ASP A 268 21.13 1.10 -4.43
CA ASP A 268 20.60 0.95 -5.79
C ASP A 268 19.13 1.40 -5.87
N VAL A 269 18.85 2.25 -6.86
CA VAL A 269 17.52 2.81 -7.13
C VAL A 269 16.91 2.29 -8.44
N SER A 270 17.61 1.40 -9.15
CA SER A 270 17.20 0.89 -10.47
C SER A 270 15.77 0.34 -10.48
N TRP A 271 15.39 -0.40 -9.43
CA TRP A 271 14.05 -0.95 -9.24
C TRP A 271 12.95 0.12 -9.23
N PHE A 272 13.21 1.29 -8.64
CA PHE A 272 12.26 2.39 -8.53
C PHE A 272 12.08 3.18 -9.84
N HIS A 273 13.01 3.08 -10.80
CA HIS A 273 13.02 3.92 -12.01
C HIS A 273 11.80 3.71 -12.93
N SER A 274 11.15 2.54 -12.87
CA SER A 274 9.90 2.32 -13.61
C SER A 274 8.73 3.20 -13.15
N VAL A 275 8.86 3.88 -12.00
CA VAL A 275 7.88 4.86 -11.50
C VAL A 275 8.45 6.27 -11.37
N TYR A 276 9.76 6.43 -11.16
CA TYR A 276 10.39 7.73 -10.85
C TYR A 276 11.54 8.12 -11.78
N SER A 277 11.54 7.71 -13.05
CA SER A 277 12.61 8.12 -13.99
C SER A 277 12.92 9.63 -13.88
N GLU A 278 14.20 10.00 -13.95
CA GLU A 278 14.72 11.36 -13.66
C GLU A 278 14.06 12.50 -14.47
N SER A 279 13.24 12.16 -15.48
CA SER A 279 12.56 13.08 -16.37
C SER A 279 11.04 13.21 -16.16
N GLN A 280 10.39 12.45 -15.26
CA GLN A 280 8.94 12.15 -15.43
C GLN A 280 8.00 12.35 -14.24
N LYS A 281 8.27 13.33 -13.38
CA LYS A 281 7.15 14.00 -12.70
C LYS A 281 7.21 15.46 -13.01
N ASP A 282 6.47 15.84 -14.06
CA ASP A 282 6.09 17.22 -14.26
C ASP A 282 5.53 17.73 -12.93
N VAL A 283 6.18 18.77 -12.38
CA VAL A 283 5.82 19.36 -11.09
C VAL A 283 4.34 19.79 -11.13
N ASP A 284 3.86 20.17 -12.31
CA ASP A 284 2.48 20.57 -12.55
C ASP A 284 1.50 19.40 -12.44
N ASP A 285 1.90 18.18 -12.84
CA ASP A 285 1.05 16.99 -12.74
C ASP A 285 0.89 16.48 -11.32
N GLU A 286 1.98 16.49 -10.56
CA GLU A 286 1.92 16.19 -9.13
C GLU A 286 1.07 17.22 -8.38
N ASP A 287 1.23 18.51 -8.72
CA ASP A 287 0.44 19.59 -8.14
C ASP A 287 -1.05 19.40 -8.43
N LEU A 288 -1.41 19.16 -9.70
CA LEU A 288 -2.79 18.98 -10.14
C LEU A 288 -3.44 17.77 -9.46
N LEU A 289 -2.79 16.60 -9.47
CA LEU A 289 -3.31 15.43 -8.78
C LEU A 289 -3.49 15.69 -7.29
N THR A 290 -2.53 16.37 -6.65
CA THR A 290 -2.59 16.64 -5.20
C THR A 290 -3.76 17.56 -4.86
N ARG A 291 -3.99 18.63 -5.62
CA ARG A 291 -5.15 19.53 -5.44
C ARG A 291 -6.48 18.82 -5.63
N THR A 292 -6.53 17.83 -6.53
CA THR A 292 -7.73 17.02 -6.75
C THR A 292 -7.95 16.00 -5.63
N GLY A 293 -6.90 15.27 -5.25
CA GLY A 293 -6.97 14.18 -4.29
C GLY A 293 -7.15 14.62 -2.83
N TYR A 294 -6.58 15.77 -2.44
CA TYR A 294 -6.58 16.25 -1.06
C TYR A 294 -7.33 17.58 -0.89
N PRO A 295 -7.91 17.84 0.29
CA PRO A 295 -8.48 19.15 0.60
C PRO A 295 -7.37 20.22 0.70
N PRO A 296 -7.67 21.50 0.43
CA PRO A 296 -6.72 22.59 0.66
C PRO A 296 -6.40 22.73 2.16
N SER A 297 -5.22 23.26 2.49
CA SER A 297 -4.91 23.73 3.85
C SER A 297 -5.85 24.88 4.21
N ASN A 298 -6.37 24.86 5.44
CA ASN A 298 -7.09 26.01 6.01
C ASN A 298 -6.13 27.17 6.27
#